data_AF-A0A2G2MZM3-F1
#
_entry.id   AF-A0A2G2MZM3-F1
#
_cell.length_a   1.000
_cell.length_b   1.000
_cell.length_c   1.000
_cell.angle_alpha   90.00
_cell.angle_beta   90.00
_cell.angle_gamma   90.00
#
_symmetry.space_group_name_H-M   'P 1'
#
loop_
_entity.id
_entity.type
_entity.pdbx_description
1 polymer ?
#
loop_
_entity_poly.entity_id
_entity_poly.type
_entity_poly.pdbx_seq_one_letter_code
_entity_poly.pdbx_strand_id
1 'polypeptide(L)'
;MSAHENTWPNNIARKAVLEFQAYSARGGATNALHLDANESPWAPPPVHSTCGFNRYPEQQPSELRARLADLYGVNSAQIMIGRGADEAIEVLLRTFCESGQDCILVCPPTFGYFATCAAIQGAGVVVAPLRADFSYDGDLMKVKMRQAGPSLKMAFLCSPNNPTGNVVDPKIVEELCVDFPQTLIVIDEAYAEFSAQDSFADRLSEFPNRVVLRTLSKAYALAGVRAGVAIADERIIELMLKVLPPYPIPRPVEQAVMAALTPAAMPVHAARLKLWKSERSRMADALKASPFVNKIYPSEANFLLLDINEDAKLLRALAKYQVKIRDFRKSLPGKMRLSIGRPEENDIALAAFGVEIKPQRPQRIGEAHRKTKETDIAVRVNLDDASGTQINTGIGFYDHMLGSMAKHGGFGLVLTCEGDLEIDTHHTIEDCALALGTALANALGDKSGAGRFGSFIPMDETLAKVAVDLSGRAAMVFKGVFPTDHAGEFPAEMCPHFFESLSQTLGASIHIEVCGDNTHHMIEACFKGLGRALMPAFKREGTDIASTKGVL
;
A
#
# COMPACT_ATOMS: atom_id res chain seq x y z
N MET A 1 -2.33 -37.84 33.31
CA MET A 1 -2.50 -36.40 33.59
C MET A 1 -1.41 -36.00 34.56
N SER A 2 -0.51 -35.11 34.12
CA SER A 2 0.67 -34.75 34.94
C SER A 2 0.25 -33.84 36.09
N ALA A 3 0.97 -33.87 37.22
CA ALA A 3 0.67 -33.01 38.38
C ALA A 3 0.66 -31.49 38.06
N HIS A 4 1.16 -31.09 36.89
CA HIS A 4 1.16 -29.70 36.39
C HIS A 4 -0.15 -29.26 35.72
N GLU A 5 -1.06 -30.18 35.35
CA GLU A 5 -2.34 -29.82 34.72
C GLU A 5 -3.40 -29.35 35.74
N ASN A 6 -3.25 -29.73 37.02
CA ASN A 6 -4.20 -29.40 38.10
C ASN A 6 -3.87 -28.13 38.88
N THR A 7 -2.87 -27.34 38.45
CA THR A 7 -2.53 -26.07 39.12
C THR A 7 -3.34 -24.91 38.55
N TRP A 8 -3.87 -24.03 39.40
CA TRP A 8 -4.46 -22.76 38.97
C TRP A 8 -3.45 -21.94 38.14
N PRO A 9 -3.83 -21.36 36.98
CA PRO A 9 -5.18 -21.29 36.42
C PRO A 9 -5.54 -22.43 35.43
N ASN A 10 -4.67 -23.42 35.20
CA ASN A 10 -4.90 -24.46 34.19
C ASN A 10 -6.15 -25.30 34.47
N ASN A 11 -6.46 -25.56 35.73
CA ASN A 11 -7.64 -26.35 36.12
C ASN A 11 -9.00 -25.71 35.78
N ILE A 12 -9.05 -24.40 35.50
CA ILE A 12 -10.27 -23.69 35.05
C ILE A 12 -10.22 -23.26 33.59
N ALA A 13 -9.04 -23.34 32.95
CA ALA A 13 -8.92 -23.02 31.54
C ALA A 13 -9.61 -24.09 30.69
N ARG A 14 -10.21 -23.68 29.56
CA ARG A 14 -10.76 -24.64 28.59
C ARG A 14 -9.64 -25.57 28.13
N LYS A 15 -9.91 -26.87 28.06
CA LYS A 15 -8.94 -27.88 27.56
C LYS A 15 -8.36 -27.50 26.19
N ALA A 16 -9.21 -27.02 25.28
CA ALA A 16 -8.81 -26.53 23.97
C ALA A 16 -7.77 -25.38 24.04
N VAL A 17 -7.82 -24.54 25.08
CA VAL A 17 -6.88 -23.43 25.32
C VAL A 17 -5.53 -23.92 25.86
N LEU A 18 -5.53 -25.00 26.64
CA LEU A 18 -4.30 -25.60 27.18
C LEU A 18 -3.52 -26.39 26.12
N GLU A 19 -4.24 -27.05 25.21
CA GLU A 19 -3.65 -27.97 24.23
C GLU A 19 -3.17 -27.27 22.95
N PHE A 20 -3.72 -26.10 22.60
CA PHE A 20 -3.31 -25.41 21.38
C PHE A 20 -2.02 -24.62 21.56
N GLN A 21 -1.17 -24.66 20.55
CA GLN A 21 -0.02 -23.78 20.45
C GLN A 21 -0.47 -22.43 19.89
N ALA A 22 -0.20 -21.35 20.63
CA ALA A 22 -0.54 -19.99 20.19
C ALA A 22 0.06 -19.67 18.81
N TYR A 23 -0.70 -18.94 18.00
CA TYR A 23 -0.22 -18.47 16.69
C TYR A 23 1.04 -17.61 16.86
N SER A 24 2.12 -18.00 16.20
CA SER A 24 3.40 -17.29 16.28
C SER A 24 3.41 -16.08 15.32
N ALA A 25 2.97 -14.93 15.83
CA ALA A 25 3.18 -13.64 15.18
C ALA A 25 4.65 -13.16 15.33
N ARG A 26 5.05 -12.14 14.55
CA ARG A 26 6.35 -11.49 14.74
C ARG A 26 6.38 -10.81 16.12
N GLY A 27 7.53 -10.86 16.80
CA GLY A 27 7.79 -10.09 18.02
C GLY A 27 7.90 -8.57 17.76
N GLY A 28 8.10 -7.78 18.83
CA GLY A 28 8.16 -6.31 18.77
C GLY A 28 9.29 -5.72 17.90
N ALA A 29 9.26 -4.40 17.73
CA ALA A 29 10.19 -3.66 16.87
C ALA A 29 11.66 -3.90 17.27
N THR A 30 12.49 -4.19 16.27
CA THR A 30 13.96 -4.28 16.39
C THR A 30 14.59 -3.42 15.29
N ASN A 31 15.85 -3.03 15.43
CA ASN A 31 16.59 -2.25 14.42
C ASN A 31 16.95 -3.04 13.15
N ALA A 32 16.49 -4.30 13.04
CA ALA A 32 16.70 -5.12 11.87
C ALA A 32 15.85 -4.65 10.68
N LEU A 33 16.28 -4.96 9.46
CA LEU A 33 15.44 -4.84 8.27
C LEU A 33 14.40 -5.97 8.27
N HIS A 34 13.12 -5.61 8.36
CA HIS A 34 12.01 -6.56 8.48
C HIS A 34 11.38 -6.86 7.13
N LEU A 35 11.66 -8.04 6.59
CA LEU A 35 11.06 -8.60 5.37
C LEU A 35 10.35 -9.92 5.68
N ASP A 36 9.69 -10.01 6.83
CA ASP A 36 9.12 -11.24 7.39
C ASP A 36 7.60 -11.20 7.61
N ALA A 37 6.97 -10.02 7.61
CA ALA A 37 5.55 -9.83 7.98
C ALA A 37 4.63 -9.39 6.82
N ASN A 38 5.15 -9.27 5.60
CA ASN A 38 4.43 -8.79 4.41
C ASN A 38 3.83 -7.40 4.61
N GLU A 39 4.51 -6.52 5.33
CA GLU A 39 4.05 -5.14 5.58
C GLU A 39 4.45 -4.23 4.42
N SER A 40 3.72 -3.13 4.24
CA SER A 40 4.15 -2.05 3.35
C SER A 40 5.40 -1.38 3.89
N PRO A 41 6.42 -1.16 3.06
CA PRO A 41 7.57 -0.36 3.45
C PRO A 41 7.28 1.15 3.35
N TRP A 42 6.13 1.57 2.82
CA TRP A 42 5.67 2.97 2.81
C TRP A 42 4.74 3.26 3.99
N ALA A 43 4.84 4.47 4.53
CA ALA A 43 3.93 4.97 5.56
C ALA A 43 2.59 5.46 4.94
N PRO A 44 1.47 5.31 5.66
CA PRO A 44 0.21 5.94 5.29
C PRO A 44 0.26 7.47 5.53
N PRO A 45 -0.68 8.24 4.95
CA PRO A 45 -0.84 9.66 5.28
C PRO A 45 -1.05 9.88 6.79
N PRO A 46 -0.54 11.01 7.34
CA PRO A 46 -0.69 11.31 8.75
C PRO A 46 -2.13 11.70 9.13
N VAL A 47 -2.53 11.40 10.37
CA VAL A 47 -3.78 11.84 10.97
C VAL A 47 -3.49 12.90 12.04
N HIS A 48 -4.12 14.06 11.94
CA HIS A 48 -3.81 15.22 12.80
C HIS A 48 -4.94 15.62 13.76
N SER A 49 -6.07 14.91 13.78
CA SER A 49 -7.25 15.27 14.57
C SER A 49 -7.48 14.33 15.74
N THR A 50 -7.90 14.88 16.89
CA THR A 50 -8.43 14.12 18.04
C THR A 50 -9.93 14.32 18.21
N CYS A 51 -10.58 14.99 17.25
CA CYS A 51 -12.00 15.31 17.32
C CYS A 51 -12.83 14.02 17.47
N GLY A 52 -13.78 14.04 18.41
CA GLY A 52 -14.72 12.93 18.63
C GLY A 52 -14.19 11.76 19.46
N PHE A 53 -12.92 11.75 19.90
CA PHE A 53 -12.36 10.63 20.68
C PHE A 53 -13.04 10.43 22.04
N ASN A 54 -13.69 11.45 22.59
CA ASN A 54 -14.47 11.38 23.81
C ASN A 54 -15.88 10.77 23.63
N ARG A 55 -16.25 10.35 22.41
CA ARG A 55 -17.57 9.79 22.07
C ARG A 55 -17.43 8.41 21.44
N TYR A 56 -18.33 7.50 21.78
CA TYR A 56 -18.39 6.19 21.14
C TYR A 56 -18.71 6.33 19.64
N PRO A 57 -18.10 5.50 18.78
CA PRO A 57 -18.46 5.39 17.38
C PRO A 57 -19.76 4.59 17.19
N GLU A 58 -20.27 4.57 15.96
CA GLU A 58 -21.24 3.56 15.53
C GLU A 58 -20.59 2.17 15.50
N GLN A 59 -21.37 1.09 15.61
CA GLN A 59 -20.82 -0.28 15.48
C GLN A 59 -20.14 -0.48 14.12
N GLN A 60 -20.70 0.13 13.08
CA GLN A 60 -20.22 0.12 11.71
C GLN A 60 -20.34 1.55 11.15
N PRO A 61 -19.32 2.41 11.32
CA PRO A 61 -19.40 3.81 10.92
C PRO A 61 -19.82 3.97 9.46
N SER A 62 -20.94 4.63 9.24
CA SER A 62 -21.60 4.71 7.92
C SER A 62 -20.72 5.29 6.82
N GLU A 63 -20.01 6.39 7.08
CA GLU A 63 -19.07 7.01 6.13
C GLU A 63 -17.91 6.07 5.77
N LEU A 64 -17.31 5.43 6.77
CA LEU A 64 -16.25 4.45 6.56
C LEU A 64 -16.73 3.25 5.74
N ARG A 65 -17.93 2.75 6.04
CA ARG A 65 -18.55 1.63 5.33
C ARG A 65 -18.83 1.98 3.89
N ALA A 66 -19.35 3.17 3.62
CA ALA A 66 -19.58 3.68 2.27
C ALA A 66 -18.25 3.85 1.50
N ARG A 67 -17.21 4.39 2.15
CA ARG A 67 -15.90 4.53 1.52
C ARG A 67 -15.28 3.18 1.15
N LEU A 68 -15.41 2.17 2.00
CA LEU A 68 -14.93 0.82 1.73
C LEU A 68 -15.79 0.11 0.66
N ALA A 69 -17.09 0.39 0.62
CA ALA A 69 -17.99 -0.10 -0.41
C ALA A 69 -17.61 0.42 -1.79
N ASP A 70 -17.32 1.72 -1.89
CA ASP A 70 -16.77 2.36 -3.10
C ASP A 70 -15.42 1.75 -3.50
N LEU A 71 -14.49 1.56 -2.54
CA LEU A 71 -13.17 0.99 -2.80
C LEU A 71 -13.25 -0.42 -3.43
N TYR A 72 -14.19 -1.25 -2.96
CA TYR A 72 -14.32 -2.64 -3.40
C TYR A 72 -15.40 -2.84 -4.46
N GLY A 73 -16.12 -1.80 -4.88
CA GLY A 73 -17.17 -1.87 -5.89
C GLY A 73 -18.39 -2.71 -5.48
N VAL A 74 -18.78 -2.67 -4.20
CA VAL A 74 -19.90 -3.44 -3.64
C VAL A 74 -20.92 -2.55 -2.93
N ASN A 75 -22.07 -3.08 -2.53
CA ASN A 75 -23.03 -2.34 -1.71
C ASN A 75 -22.54 -2.27 -0.25
N SER A 76 -22.71 -1.13 0.42
CA SER A 76 -22.43 -0.99 1.85
C SER A 76 -23.06 -2.09 2.69
N ALA A 77 -24.31 -2.52 2.40
CA ALA A 77 -24.99 -3.59 3.11
C ALA A 77 -24.24 -4.94 3.08
N GLN A 78 -23.39 -5.15 2.07
CA GLN A 78 -22.57 -6.34 1.87
C GLN A 78 -21.25 -6.31 2.65
N ILE A 79 -20.94 -5.23 3.39
CA ILE A 79 -19.70 -5.08 4.13
C ILE A 79 -19.92 -5.19 5.64
N MET A 80 -19.05 -5.96 6.30
CA MET A 80 -18.79 -5.86 7.74
C MET A 80 -17.33 -5.48 7.94
N ILE A 81 -17.10 -4.39 8.66
CA ILE A 81 -15.79 -3.85 9.03
C ILE A 81 -15.38 -4.46 10.36
N GLY A 82 -14.14 -4.95 10.43
CA GLY A 82 -13.55 -5.50 11.64
C GLY A 82 -12.08 -5.12 11.83
N ARG A 83 -11.52 -5.61 12.94
CA ARG A 83 -10.13 -5.41 13.38
C ARG A 83 -9.13 -6.23 12.54
N GLY A 84 -9.03 -5.87 11.25
CA GLY A 84 -8.35 -6.67 10.23
C GLY A 84 -9.23 -7.81 9.72
N ALA A 85 -8.73 -8.54 8.71
CA ALA A 85 -9.40 -9.75 8.22
C ALA A 85 -9.47 -10.85 9.30
N ASP A 86 -8.57 -10.80 10.28
CA ASP A 86 -8.53 -11.73 11.43
C ASP A 86 -9.86 -11.73 12.22
N GLU A 87 -10.44 -10.56 12.51
CA GLU A 87 -11.71 -10.49 13.23
C GLU A 87 -12.88 -11.01 12.39
N ALA A 88 -12.84 -10.82 11.07
CA ALA A 88 -13.85 -11.39 10.19
C ALA A 88 -13.81 -12.93 10.20
N ILE A 89 -12.62 -13.55 10.25
CA ILE A 89 -12.47 -15.00 10.44
C ILE A 89 -13.10 -15.42 11.76
N GLU A 90 -12.76 -14.76 12.87
CA GLU A 90 -13.31 -15.07 14.20
C GLU A 90 -14.84 -14.96 14.23
N VAL A 91 -15.38 -13.88 13.65
CA VAL A 91 -16.82 -13.62 13.59
C VAL A 91 -17.54 -14.66 12.73
N LEU A 92 -17.00 -15.05 11.57
CA LEU A 92 -17.57 -16.12 10.76
C LEU A 92 -17.70 -17.43 11.54
N LEU A 93 -16.63 -17.87 12.19
CA LEU A 93 -16.67 -19.10 13.00
C LEU A 93 -17.66 -18.98 14.15
N ARG A 94 -17.70 -17.83 14.83
CA ARG A 94 -18.63 -17.60 15.94
C ARG A 94 -20.09 -17.54 15.50
N THR A 95 -20.37 -17.07 14.29
CA THR A 95 -21.73 -16.98 13.73
C THR A 95 -22.25 -18.33 13.27
N PHE A 96 -21.41 -19.15 12.63
CA PHE A 96 -21.89 -20.31 11.86
C PHE A 96 -21.47 -21.67 12.41
N CYS A 97 -20.50 -21.76 13.32
CA CYS A 97 -20.01 -23.04 13.86
C CYS A 97 -20.42 -23.23 15.32
N GLU A 98 -21.22 -24.27 15.57
CA GLU A 98 -21.53 -24.76 16.91
C GLU A 98 -20.35 -25.58 17.47
N SER A 99 -19.95 -25.26 18.72
CA SER A 99 -18.76 -25.85 19.34
C SER A 99 -18.94 -27.36 19.54
N GLY A 100 -17.94 -28.14 19.09
CA GLY A 100 -17.92 -29.60 19.22
C GLY A 100 -18.81 -30.35 18.23
N GLN A 101 -19.52 -29.64 17.34
CA GLN A 101 -20.43 -30.23 16.35
C GLN A 101 -19.96 -29.95 14.92
N ASP A 102 -19.66 -28.68 14.64
CA ASP A 102 -19.36 -28.23 13.29
C ASP A 102 -17.86 -28.23 13.00
N CYS A 103 -17.51 -28.21 11.72
CA CYS A 103 -16.15 -28.15 11.24
C CYS A 103 -15.97 -27.18 10.08
N ILE A 104 -14.71 -26.84 9.82
CA ILE A 104 -14.27 -26.03 8.68
C ILE A 104 -13.33 -26.85 7.79
N LEU A 105 -13.18 -26.47 6.52
CA LEU A 105 -12.17 -27.01 5.61
C LEU A 105 -11.04 -26.00 5.38
N VAL A 106 -9.79 -26.48 5.38
CA VAL A 106 -8.60 -25.69 5.04
C VAL A 106 -7.69 -26.44 4.06
N CYS A 107 -6.91 -25.68 3.29
CA CYS A 107 -6.02 -26.22 2.25
C CYS A 107 -4.53 -25.96 2.55
N PRO A 108 -3.86 -26.74 3.42
CA PRO A 108 -2.47 -26.49 3.78
C PRO A 108 -1.49 -26.81 2.65
N PRO A 109 -0.33 -26.13 2.58
CA PRO A 109 0.04 -25.01 3.43
C PRO A 109 -0.74 -23.72 3.10
N THR A 110 -1.33 -23.13 4.12
CA THR A 110 -2.07 -21.87 4.02
C THR A 110 -1.94 -21.07 5.32
N PHE A 111 -2.68 -19.98 5.46
CA PHE A 111 -2.65 -19.12 6.62
C PHE A 111 -3.13 -19.88 7.87
N GLY A 112 -2.24 -20.05 8.86
CA GLY A 112 -2.50 -20.88 10.03
C GLY A 112 -3.56 -20.34 11.00
N TYR A 113 -3.99 -19.08 10.83
CA TYR A 113 -4.97 -18.47 11.72
C TYR A 113 -6.36 -19.11 11.59
N PHE A 114 -6.74 -19.62 10.40
CA PHE A 114 -8.02 -20.33 10.21
C PHE A 114 -8.18 -21.51 11.20
N ALA A 115 -7.18 -22.39 11.24
CA ALA A 115 -7.18 -23.54 12.15
C ALA A 115 -7.06 -23.12 13.63
N THR A 116 -6.36 -22.01 13.91
CA THR A 116 -6.26 -21.45 15.26
C THR A 116 -7.63 -20.99 15.75
N CYS A 117 -8.37 -20.21 14.95
CA CYS A 117 -9.72 -19.76 15.28
C CYS A 117 -10.69 -20.94 15.41
N ALA A 118 -10.57 -21.97 14.57
CA ALA A 118 -11.38 -23.19 14.69
C ALA A 118 -11.17 -23.88 16.04
N ALA A 119 -9.91 -24.06 16.45
CA ALA A 119 -9.59 -24.65 17.74
C ALA A 119 -10.14 -23.81 18.91
N ILE A 120 -10.02 -22.47 18.85
CA ILE A 120 -10.56 -21.56 19.87
C ILE A 120 -12.10 -21.64 19.93
N GLN A 121 -12.78 -21.69 18.79
CA GLN A 121 -14.24 -21.85 18.71
C GLN A 121 -14.70 -23.24 19.17
N GLY A 122 -13.84 -24.25 19.04
CA GLY A 122 -14.20 -25.66 19.26
C GLY A 122 -14.76 -26.34 18.00
N ALA A 123 -14.50 -25.77 16.82
CA ALA A 123 -14.85 -26.37 15.54
C ALA A 123 -13.78 -27.38 15.09
N GLY A 124 -14.21 -28.47 14.45
CA GLY A 124 -13.31 -29.43 13.80
C GLY A 124 -12.61 -28.84 12.57
N VAL A 125 -11.50 -29.46 12.14
CA VAL A 125 -10.77 -29.05 10.93
C VAL A 125 -10.64 -30.22 9.97
N VAL A 126 -11.24 -30.07 8.79
CA VAL A 126 -11.10 -30.96 7.64
C VAL A 126 -9.98 -30.43 6.75
N VAL A 127 -9.11 -31.32 6.30
CA VAL A 127 -7.90 -30.95 5.56
C VAL A 127 -7.95 -31.48 4.13
N ALA A 128 -7.79 -30.59 3.16
CA ALA A 128 -7.61 -30.88 1.74
C ALA A 128 -6.31 -30.21 1.26
N PRO A 129 -5.14 -30.83 1.43
CA PRO A 129 -3.85 -30.19 1.14
C PRO A 129 -3.75 -29.71 -0.31
N LEU A 130 -3.00 -28.62 -0.52
CA LEU A 130 -2.56 -28.24 -1.85
C LEU A 130 -1.71 -29.36 -2.47
N ARG A 131 -1.65 -29.40 -3.80
CA ARG A 131 -0.78 -30.32 -4.53
C ARG A 131 0.70 -30.00 -4.27
N ALA A 132 1.58 -30.90 -4.70
CA ALA A 132 3.03 -30.74 -4.53
C ALA A 132 3.60 -29.46 -5.20
N ASP A 133 2.91 -28.94 -6.23
CA ASP A 133 3.22 -27.68 -6.90
C ASP A 133 2.50 -26.47 -6.29
N PHE A 134 1.80 -26.66 -5.17
CA PHE A 134 0.95 -25.71 -4.47
C PHE A 134 -0.36 -25.31 -5.17
N SER A 135 -0.73 -25.96 -6.27
CA SER A 135 -2.06 -25.75 -6.88
C SER A 135 -3.18 -26.31 -5.99
N TYR A 136 -4.37 -25.70 -6.09
CA TYR A 136 -5.57 -26.16 -5.39
C TYR A 136 -6.14 -27.42 -6.05
N ASP A 137 -6.53 -28.40 -5.24
CA ASP A 137 -7.14 -29.65 -5.69
C ASP A 137 -8.66 -29.65 -5.48
N GLY A 138 -9.39 -29.09 -6.45
CA GLY A 138 -10.84 -29.00 -6.41
C GLY A 138 -11.53 -30.36 -6.19
N ASP A 139 -11.09 -31.42 -6.86
CA ASP A 139 -11.67 -32.76 -6.72
C ASP A 139 -11.50 -33.31 -5.30
N LEU A 140 -10.28 -33.20 -4.75
CA LEU A 140 -10.02 -33.60 -3.37
C LEU A 140 -10.88 -32.80 -2.39
N MET A 141 -11.01 -31.49 -2.60
CA MET A 141 -11.87 -30.65 -1.77
C MET A 141 -13.32 -31.15 -1.81
N LYS A 142 -13.90 -31.37 -2.99
CA LYS A 142 -15.27 -31.89 -3.12
C LYS A 142 -15.44 -33.24 -2.41
N VAL A 143 -14.46 -34.15 -2.51
CA VAL A 143 -14.46 -35.43 -1.78
C VAL A 143 -14.48 -35.19 -0.27
N LYS A 144 -13.59 -34.33 0.25
CA LYS A 144 -13.51 -34.02 1.68
C LYS A 144 -14.76 -33.33 2.22
N MET A 145 -15.36 -32.44 1.43
CA MET A 145 -16.60 -31.75 1.79
C MET A 145 -17.78 -32.72 1.88
N ARG A 146 -17.91 -33.64 0.91
CA ARG A 146 -18.95 -34.69 0.96
C ARG A 146 -18.76 -35.63 2.16
N GLN A 147 -17.52 -35.96 2.50
CA GLN A 147 -17.21 -36.80 3.66
C GLN A 147 -17.57 -36.13 4.99
N ALA A 148 -17.34 -34.82 5.11
CA ALA A 148 -17.71 -34.05 6.30
C ALA A 148 -19.22 -33.83 6.42
N GLY A 149 -19.91 -33.78 5.28
CA GLY A 149 -21.37 -33.69 5.22
C GLY A 149 -21.92 -32.39 5.86
N PRO A 150 -23.11 -32.43 6.48
CA PRO A 150 -23.77 -31.24 7.02
C PRO A 150 -23.05 -30.51 8.16
N SER A 151 -22.07 -31.17 8.80
CA SER A 151 -21.23 -30.57 9.84
C SER A 151 -20.24 -29.55 9.29
N LEU A 152 -19.97 -29.58 7.97
CA LEU A 152 -19.08 -28.62 7.35
C LEU A 152 -19.79 -27.30 7.06
N LYS A 153 -19.42 -26.26 7.80
CA LYS A 153 -20.05 -24.94 7.69
C LYS A 153 -19.35 -23.99 6.73
N MET A 154 -18.04 -24.14 6.58
CA MET A 154 -17.26 -23.27 5.70
C MET A 154 -15.97 -23.90 5.21
N ALA A 155 -15.51 -23.48 4.03
CA ALA A 155 -14.21 -23.81 3.46
C ALA A 155 -13.40 -22.53 3.24
N PHE A 156 -12.20 -22.44 3.84
CA PHE A 156 -11.31 -21.28 3.69
C PHE A 156 -10.29 -21.53 2.57
N LEU A 157 -10.26 -20.60 1.60
CA LEU A 157 -9.33 -20.56 0.48
C LEU A 157 -8.59 -19.23 0.51
N CYS A 158 -7.26 -19.23 0.52
CA CYS A 158 -6.50 -17.98 0.51
C CYS A 158 -5.97 -17.73 -0.91
N SER A 159 -6.30 -16.59 -1.51
CA SER A 159 -5.94 -16.26 -2.90
C SER A 159 -5.64 -14.77 -3.04
N PRO A 160 -4.40 -14.36 -3.37
CA PRO A 160 -3.18 -15.17 -3.38
C PRO A 160 -2.86 -15.84 -2.03
N ASN A 161 -2.45 -17.12 -2.05
CA ASN A 161 -2.25 -17.94 -0.86
C ASN A 161 -0.99 -17.51 -0.07
N ASN A 162 -1.10 -17.47 1.25
CA ASN A 162 0.03 -17.32 2.16
C ASN A 162 0.38 -18.68 2.79
N PRO A 163 1.60 -19.25 2.59
CA PRO A 163 2.83 -18.56 2.21
C PRO A 163 3.32 -18.76 0.78
N THR A 164 2.56 -19.43 -0.09
CA THR A 164 3.06 -19.93 -1.38
C THR A 164 2.99 -18.92 -2.53
N GLY A 165 2.09 -17.94 -2.45
CA GLY A 165 1.90 -16.87 -3.43
C GLY A 165 0.99 -17.22 -4.62
N ASN A 166 0.56 -18.48 -4.77
CA ASN A 166 -0.31 -18.90 -5.86
C ASN A 166 -1.77 -18.47 -5.64
N VAL A 167 -2.52 -18.35 -6.73
CA VAL A 167 -3.97 -18.07 -6.70
C VAL A 167 -4.78 -19.36 -6.81
N VAL A 168 -6.05 -19.30 -6.40
CA VAL A 168 -7.05 -20.34 -6.69
C VAL A 168 -7.64 -20.12 -8.08
N ASP A 169 -7.94 -21.19 -8.81
CA ASP A 169 -8.68 -21.09 -10.07
C ASP A 169 -10.13 -20.66 -9.78
N PRO A 170 -10.66 -19.59 -10.41
CA PRO A 170 -12.02 -19.14 -10.19
C PRO A 170 -13.07 -20.25 -10.43
N LYS A 171 -12.83 -21.15 -11.39
CA LYS A 171 -13.73 -22.26 -11.67
C LYS A 171 -13.89 -23.19 -10.48
N ILE A 172 -12.82 -23.44 -9.74
CA ILE A 172 -12.89 -24.26 -8.51
C ILE A 172 -13.83 -23.58 -7.51
N VAL A 173 -13.70 -22.27 -7.31
CA VAL A 173 -14.55 -21.51 -6.38
C VAL A 173 -16.01 -21.55 -6.82
N GLU A 174 -16.30 -21.26 -8.09
CA GLU A 174 -17.66 -21.28 -8.64
C GLU A 174 -18.30 -22.66 -8.50
N GLU A 175 -17.58 -23.73 -8.87
CA GLU A 175 -18.05 -25.10 -8.73
C GLU A 175 -18.34 -25.48 -7.28
N LEU A 176 -17.50 -25.05 -6.32
CA LEU A 176 -17.73 -25.31 -4.91
C LEU A 176 -18.97 -24.56 -4.39
N CYS A 177 -19.19 -23.33 -4.81
CA CYS A 177 -20.38 -22.59 -4.45
C CYS A 177 -21.66 -23.30 -4.95
N VAL A 178 -21.64 -23.80 -6.19
CA VAL A 178 -22.78 -24.51 -6.81
C VAL A 178 -23.00 -25.90 -6.21
N ASP A 179 -21.93 -26.69 -6.05
CA ASP A 179 -22.01 -28.07 -5.56
C ASP A 179 -22.36 -28.14 -4.06
N PHE A 180 -22.03 -27.08 -3.28
CA PHE A 180 -22.21 -27.03 -1.82
C PHE A 180 -22.92 -25.74 -1.36
N PRO A 181 -24.19 -25.52 -1.74
CA PRO A 181 -24.91 -24.26 -1.45
C PRO A 181 -25.17 -24.03 0.05
N GLN A 182 -25.00 -25.06 0.89
CA GLN A 182 -25.16 -25.00 2.35
C GLN A 182 -23.85 -24.76 3.11
N THR A 183 -22.73 -24.67 2.39
CA THR A 183 -21.40 -24.42 2.97
C THR A 183 -20.90 -23.07 2.48
N LEU A 184 -20.39 -22.24 3.40
CA LEU A 184 -19.78 -20.97 3.02
C LEU A 184 -18.43 -21.21 2.34
N ILE A 185 -18.23 -20.63 1.17
CA ILE A 185 -16.93 -20.63 0.49
C ILE A 185 -16.27 -19.28 0.80
N VAL A 186 -15.29 -19.31 1.69
CA VAL A 186 -14.64 -18.10 2.21
C VAL A 186 -13.30 -17.92 1.52
N ILE A 187 -13.15 -16.83 0.77
CA ILE A 187 -11.93 -16.48 0.07
C ILE A 187 -11.20 -15.36 0.84
N ASP A 188 -10.02 -15.68 1.37
CA ASP A 188 -9.12 -14.69 1.95
C ASP A 188 -8.29 -14.02 0.86
N GLU A 189 -8.68 -12.79 0.53
CA GLU A 189 -8.06 -11.92 -0.47
C GLU A 189 -7.17 -10.84 0.17
N ALA A 190 -6.46 -11.18 1.25
CA ALA A 190 -5.54 -10.24 1.91
C ALA A 190 -4.44 -9.66 1.00
N TYR A 191 -4.18 -10.27 -0.16
CA TYR A 191 -3.15 -9.86 -1.12
C TYR A 191 -3.71 -9.54 -2.53
N ALA A 192 -5.03 -9.42 -2.70
CA ALA A 192 -5.61 -9.33 -4.05
C ALA A 192 -5.18 -8.09 -4.84
N GLU A 193 -4.80 -6.97 -4.20
CA GLU A 193 -4.25 -5.79 -4.88
C GLU A 193 -2.98 -6.08 -5.69
N PHE A 194 -2.20 -7.09 -5.29
CA PHE A 194 -0.99 -7.48 -6.00
C PHE A 194 -1.27 -8.40 -7.18
N SER A 195 -2.44 -9.05 -7.18
CA SER A 195 -2.82 -10.07 -8.15
C SER A 195 -3.14 -9.45 -9.51
N ALA A 196 -2.97 -10.24 -10.57
CA ALA A 196 -3.58 -9.98 -11.87
C ALA A 196 -4.97 -10.63 -12.03
N GLN A 197 -5.35 -11.54 -11.12
CA GLN A 197 -6.69 -12.13 -11.08
C GLN A 197 -7.69 -11.15 -10.47
N ASP A 198 -8.86 -11.04 -11.09
CA ASP A 198 -9.98 -10.24 -10.58
C ASP A 198 -10.47 -10.76 -9.22
N SER A 199 -10.99 -9.84 -8.40
CA SER A 199 -11.49 -10.17 -7.06
C SER A 199 -12.76 -11.00 -7.12
N PHE A 200 -12.90 -11.94 -6.19
CA PHE A 200 -14.12 -12.71 -5.94
C PHE A 200 -15.25 -11.90 -5.29
N ALA A 201 -15.03 -10.61 -4.99
CA ALA A 201 -16.04 -9.72 -4.43
C ALA A 201 -17.08 -9.26 -5.47
N ASP A 202 -16.83 -9.49 -6.76
CA ASP A 202 -17.83 -9.31 -7.81
C ASP A 202 -18.99 -10.32 -7.65
N ARG A 203 -20.03 -10.24 -8.48
CA ARG A 203 -21.04 -11.32 -8.71
C ARG A 203 -21.57 -12.06 -7.46
N LEU A 204 -21.60 -11.43 -6.28
CA LEU A 204 -22.02 -12.08 -5.02
C LEU A 204 -23.48 -12.55 -5.06
N SER A 205 -24.31 -11.89 -5.87
CA SER A 205 -25.71 -12.27 -6.10
C SER A 205 -25.85 -13.64 -6.79
N GLU A 206 -24.85 -14.07 -7.56
CA GLU A 206 -24.83 -15.37 -8.23
C GLU A 206 -24.40 -16.50 -7.28
N PHE A 207 -23.62 -16.17 -6.25
CA PHE A 207 -23.06 -17.11 -5.28
C PHE A 207 -23.32 -16.63 -3.85
N PRO A 208 -24.55 -16.78 -3.32
CA PRO A 208 -24.93 -16.20 -2.02
C PRO A 208 -24.19 -16.81 -0.82
N ASN A 209 -23.55 -17.98 -0.98
CA ASN A 209 -22.70 -18.61 0.02
C ASN A 209 -21.21 -18.23 -0.10
N ARG A 210 -20.86 -17.30 -1.00
CA ARG A 210 -19.50 -16.78 -1.14
C ARG A 210 -19.25 -15.64 -0.16
N VAL A 211 -18.11 -15.69 0.52
CA VAL A 211 -17.63 -14.65 1.43
C VAL A 211 -16.21 -14.29 1.03
N VAL A 212 -15.90 -13.00 0.97
CA VAL A 212 -14.56 -12.50 0.64
C VAL A 212 -14.02 -11.70 1.81
N LEU A 213 -12.78 -11.98 2.21
CA LEU A 213 -12.08 -11.24 3.26
C LEU A 213 -11.06 -10.31 2.63
N ARG A 214 -11.06 -9.03 3.01
CA ARG A 214 -10.06 -8.04 2.56
C ARG A 214 -9.41 -7.37 3.77
N THR A 215 -8.21 -6.84 3.57
CA THR A 215 -7.49 -6.11 4.61
C THR A 215 -6.83 -4.85 4.08
N LEU A 216 -6.77 -3.82 4.92
CA LEU A 216 -5.99 -2.64 4.65
C LEU A 216 -4.51 -2.79 5.09
N SER A 217 -4.16 -3.94 5.67
CA SER A 217 -2.83 -4.15 6.27
C SER A 217 -1.68 -4.23 5.27
N LYS A 218 -1.96 -4.61 4.02
CA LYS A 218 -0.94 -4.99 3.04
C LYS A 218 -0.69 -3.84 2.07
N ALA A 219 -1.39 -3.84 0.93
CA ALA A 219 -1.21 -2.84 -0.11
C ALA A 219 -1.44 -1.41 0.38
N TYR A 220 -2.47 -1.19 1.21
CA TYR A 220 -2.84 0.14 1.71
C TYR A 220 -1.97 0.65 2.88
N ALA A 221 -0.95 -0.10 3.30
CA ALA A 221 0.00 0.33 4.33
C ALA A 221 -0.57 0.60 5.74
N LEU A 222 -1.69 -0.04 6.09
CA LEU A 222 -2.40 0.19 7.36
C LEU A 222 -2.31 -1.00 8.33
N ALA A 223 -1.20 -1.74 8.34
CA ALA A 223 -1.04 -2.93 9.20
C ALA A 223 -1.24 -2.64 10.69
N GLY A 224 -0.67 -1.52 11.17
CA GLY A 224 -0.80 -1.09 12.56
C GLY A 224 -2.17 -0.51 12.94
N VAL A 225 -2.97 -0.10 11.95
CA VAL A 225 -4.32 0.44 12.14
C VAL A 225 -5.35 -0.66 12.38
N ARG A 226 -5.02 -1.91 12.00
CA ARG A 226 -5.86 -3.09 12.25
C ARG A 226 -7.28 -2.93 11.68
N ALA A 227 -7.38 -2.67 10.38
CA ALA A 227 -8.67 -2.57 9.67
C ALA A 227 -8.77 -3.60 8.52
N GLY A 228 -9.96 -4.18 8.37
CA GLY A 228 -10.29 -5.12 7.31
C GLY A 228 -11.80 -5.30 7.20
N VAL A 229 -12.24 -6.04 6.19
CA VAL A 229 -13.66 -6.26 5.91
C VAL A 229 -13.95 -7.72 5.57
N ALA A 230 -15.16 -8.17 5.93
CA ALA A 230 -15.86 -9.25 5.25
C ALA A 230 -16.81 -8.64 4.22
N ILE A 231 -16.85 -9.23 3.03
CA ILE A 231 -17.74 -8.87 1.94
C ILE A 231 -18.57 -10.11 1.59
N ALA A 232 -19.89 -10.02 1.71
CA ALA A 232 -20.79 -11.17 1.50
C ALA A 232 -22.22 -10.73 1.16
N ASP A 233 -23.10 -11.69 0.89
CA ASP A 233 -24.55 -11.46 0.87
C ASP A 233 -25.02 -10.75 2.16
N GLU A 234 -25.93 -9.78 2.02
CA GLU A 234 -26.39 -8.95 3.14
C GLU A 234 -26.95 -9.78 4.30
N ARG A 235 -27.57 -10.93 4.02
CA ARG A 235 -28.13 -11.83 5.05
C ARG A 235 -27.04 -12.48 5.89
N ILE A 236 -25.86 -12.75 5.30
CA ILE A 236 -24.68 -13.23 6.03
C ILE A 236 -24.16 -12.12 6.92
N ILE A 237 -24.01 -10.92 6.36
CA ILE A 237 -23.52 -9.74 7.09
C ILE A 237 -24.42 -9.41 8.29
N GLU A 238 -25.74 -9.43 8.13
CA GLU A 238 -26.69 -9.21 9.22
C GLU A 238 -26.51 -10.19 10.38
N LEU A 239 -26.20 -11.46 10.10
CA LEU A 239 -25.91 -12.46 11.13
C LEU A 239 -24.56 -12.20 11.80
N MET A 240 -23.54 -11.80 11.04
CA MET A 240 -22.22 -11.46 11.57
C MET A 240 -22.28 -10.22 12.49
N LEU A 241 -23.09 -9.21 12.16
CA LEU A 241 -23.27 -8.02 12.98
C LEU A 241 -23.87 -8.33 14.37
N LYS A 242 -24.65 -9.41 14.51
CA LYS A 242 -25.23 -9.84 15.81
C LYS A 242 -24.19 -10.36 16.81
N VAL A 243 -23.05 -10.85 16.35
CA VAL A 243 -22.00 -11.43 17.23
C VAL A 243 -20.81 -10.50 17.43
N LEU A 244 -20.75 -9.40 16.68
CA LEU A 244 -19.74 -8.36 16.81
C LEU A 244 -19.88 -7.62 18.16
N PRO A 245 -18.77 -7.15 18.75
CA PRO A 245 -18.82 -6.18 19.82
C PRO A 245 -19.63 -4.92 19.42
N PRO A 246 -20.17 -4.16 20.39
CA PRO A 246 -20.98 -2.97 20.08
C PRO A 246 -20.16 -1.84 19.44
N TYR A 247 -18.85 -1.76 19.69
CA TYR A 247 -17.96 -0.71 19.19
C TYR A 247 -16.61 -1.30 18.71
N PRO A 248 -16.60 -2.08 17.63
CA PRO A 248 -15.40 -2.81 17.20
C PRO A 248 -14.36 -1.89 16.53
N ILE A 249 -14.78 -0.75 15.96
CA ILE A 249 -13.90 0.17 15.22
C ILE A 249 -13.65 1.45 16.02
N PRO A 250 -12.43 1.69 16.52
CA PRO A 250 -12.08 2.93 17.21
C PRO A 250 -12.10 4.16 16.29
N ARG A 251 -12.46 5.34 16.81
CA ARG A 251 -12.40 6.62 16.05
C ARG A 251 -11.03 6.93 15.42
N PRO A 252 -9.87 6.71 16.09
CA PRO A 252 -8.57 6.92 15.44
C PRO A 252 -8.34 5.99 14.24
N VAL A 253 -8.89 4.76 14.28
CA VAL A 253 -8.78 3.78 13.19
C VAL A 253 -9.60 4.24 12.00
N GLU A 254 -10.85 4.64 12.22
CA GLU A 254 -11.71 5.24 11.20
C GLU A 254 -11.02 6.42 10.50
N GLN A 255 -10.50 7.38 11.27
CA GLN A 255 -9.81 8.55 10.71
C GLN A 255 -8.57 8.18 9.88
N ALA A 256 -7.77 7.20 10.35
CA ALA A 256 -6.60 6.74 9.61
C ALA A 256 -6.96 6.05 8.30
N VAL A 257 -8.03 5.25 8.30
CA VAL A 257 -8.52 4.62 7.07
C VAL A 257 -9.07 5.68 6.10
N MET A 258 -9.89 6.61 6.58
CA MET A 258 -10.45 7.67 5.74
C MET A 258 -9.37 8.57 5.12
N ALA A 259 -8.32 8.91 5.88
CA ALA A 259 -7.19 9.70 5.36
C ALA A 259 -6.36 8.95 4.32
N ALA A 260 -6.17 7.64 4.48
CA ALA A 260 -5.38 6.84 3.54
C ALA A 260 -6.12 6.50 2.24
N LEU A 261 -7.45 6.57 2.25
CA LEU A 261 -8.31 6.21 1.13
C LEU A 261 -8.97 7.43 0.46
N THR A 262 -8.53 8.66 0.73
CA THR A 262 -9.07 9.82 0.00
C THR A 262 -8.86 9.64 -1.50
N PRO A 263 -9.76 10.11 -2.38
CA PRO A 263 -9.55 9.99 -3.81
C PRO A 263 -8.22 10.61 -4.26
N ALA A 264 -7.79 11.69 -3.61
CA ALA A 264 -6.47 12.29 -3.81
C ALA A 264 -5.30 11.34 -3.48
N ALA A 265 -5.40 10.50 -2.43
CA ALA A 265 -4.35 9.56 -2.06
C ALA A 265 -4.24 8.33 -2.99
N MET A 266 -5.32 7.99 -3.71
CA MET A 266 -5.40 6.74 -4.49
C MET A 266 -4.38 6.65 -5.64
N PRO A 267 -4.08 7.71 -6.42
CA PRO A 267 -3.05 7.66 -7.46
C PRO A 267 -1.63 7.41 -6.92
N VAL A 268 -1.30 8.00 -5.76
CA VAL A 268 -0.01 7.72 -5.08
C VAL A 268 0.04 6.27 -4.62
N HIS A 269 -1.06 5.75 -4.07
CA HIS A 269 -1.17 4.33 -3.72
C HIS A 269 -0.97 3.42 -4.94
N ALA A 270 -1.61 3.71 -6.08
CA ALA A 270 -1.45 2.97 -7.32
C ALA A 270 0.00 2.98 -7.84
N ALA A 271 0.69 4.13 -7.76
CA ALA A 271 2.10 4.25 -8.14
C ALA A 271 3.01 3.40 -7.23
N ARG A 272 2.77 3.39 -5.91
CA ARG A 272 3.49 2.54 -4.95
C ARG A 272 3.28 1.05 -5.26
N LEU A 273 2.03 0.65 -5.50
CA LEU A 273 1.67 -0.74 -5.83
C LEU A 273 2.35 -1.21 -7.13
N LYS A 274 2.38 -0.37 -8.16
CA LYS A 274 3.08 -0.65 -9.43
C LYS A 274 4.57 -0.90 -9.21
N LEU A 275 5.24 -0.02 -8.45
CA LEU A 275 6.64 -0.18 -8.08
C LEU A 275 6.85 -1.47 -7.26
N TRP A 276 5.95 -1.77 -6.34
CA TRP A 276 6.04 -2.97 -5.50
C TRP A 276 5.96 -4.25 -6.33
N LYS A 277 5.06 -4.30 -7.32
CA LYS A 277 4.95 -5.41 -8.28
C LYS A 277 6.20 -5.53 -9.16
N SER A 278 6.78 -4.42 -9.63
CA SER A 278 8.04 -4.48 -10.40
C SER A 278 9.22 -4.95 -9.56
N GLU A 279 9.29 -4.54 -8.29
CA GLU A 279 10.32 -4.99 -7.36
C GLU A 279 10.20 -6.49 -7.03
N ARG A 280 8.98 -7.03 -6.93
CA ARG A 280 8.76 -8.48 -6.80
C ARG A 280 9.37 -9.24 -7.98
N SER A 281 9.14 -8.76 -9.21
CA SER A 281 9.72 -9.37 -10.41
C SER A 281 11.25 -9.24 -10.43
N ARG A 282 11.79 -8.06 -10.11
CA ARG A 282 13.24 -7.82 -10.01
C ARG A 282 13.90 -8.77 -9.01
N MET A 283 13.31 -8.90 -7.82
CA MET A 283 13.78 -9.79 -6.76
C MET A 283 13.75 -11.25 -7.20
N ALA A 284 12.66 -11.70 -7.82
CA ALA A 284 12.54 -13.07 -8.34
C ALA A 284 13.60 -13.38 -9.41
N ASP A 285 13.94 -12.43 -10.28
CA ASP A 285 14.98 -12.61 -11.28
C ASP A 285 16.39 -12.58 -10.68
N ALA A 286 16.69 -11.62 -9.81
CA ALA A 286 18.00 -11.47 -9.20
C ALA A 286 18.36 -12.65 -8.27
N LEU A 287 17.39 -13.17 -7.51
CA LEU A 287 17.60 -14.30 -6.60
C LEU A 287 17.97 -15.61 -7.31
N LYS A 288 17.76 -15.72 -8.65
CA LYS A 288 18.23 -16.88 -9.43
C LYS A 288 19.75 -17.05 -9.40
N ALA A 289 20.48 -15.96 -9.18
CA ALA A 289 21.94 -15.97 -9.04
C ALA A 289 22.42 -16.29 -7.61
N SER A 290 21.51 -16.41 -6.63
CA SER A 290 21.88 -16.67 -5.25
C SER A 290 22.40 -18.10 -5.08
N PRO A 291 23.53 -18.32 -4.39
CA PRO A 291 23.99 -19.67 -4.04
C PRO A 291 23.08 -20.37 -3.02
N PHE A 292 22.20 -19.62 -2.34
CA PHE A 292 21.35 -20.16 -1.29
C PHE A 292 19.98 -20.63 -1.78
N VAL A 293 19.53 -20.21 -2.96
CA VAL A 293 18.18 -20.44 -3.46
C VAL A 293 18.18 -21.56 -4.51
N ASN A 294 17.47 -22.64 -4.22
CA ASN A 294 17.25 -23.76 -5.13
C ASN A 294 16.14 -23.45 -6.14
N LYS A 295 15.02 -22.93 -5.62
CA LYS A 295 13.81 -22.67 -6.38
C LYS A 295 13.08 -21.46 -5.83
N ILE A 296 12.53 -20.66 -6.74
CA ILE A 296 11.65 -19.53 -6.45
C ILE A 296 10.26 -19.92 -6.96
N TYR A 297 9.25 -19.81 -6.11
CA TYR A 297 7.87 -20.11 -6.52
C TYR A 297 7.19 -18.85 -7.10
N PRO A 298 6.36 -19.00 -8.14
CA PRO A 298 5.55 -17.89 -8.65
C PRO A 298 4.70 -17.26 -7.55
N SER A 299 4.51 -15.95 -7.60
CA SER A 299 3.76 -15.22 -6.58
C SER A 299 2.95 -14.09 -7.19
N GLU A 300 1.67 -14.06 -6.84
CA GLU A 300 0.75 -12.95 -7.05
C GLU A 300 0.57 -12.09 -5.79
N ALA A 301 1.37 -12.31 -4.72
CA ALA A 301 1.35 -11.54 -3.47
C ALA A 301 2.54 -10.56 -3.33
N ASN A 302 2.72 -9.89 -2.18
CA ASN A 302 3.86 -8.99 -1.92
C ASN A 302 5.09 -9.68 -1.30
N PHE A 303 5.29 -10.95 -1.62
CA PHE A 303 6.39 -11.78 -1.10
C PHE A 303 6.75 -12.89 -2.09
N LEU A 304 7.88 -13.56 -1.85
CA LEU A 304 8.31 -14.75 -2.57
C LEU A 304 8.51 -15.92 -1.60
N LEU A 305 8.04 -17.11 -1.97
CA LEU A 305 8.44 -18.35 -1.30
C LEU A 305 9.69 -18.91 -1.96
N LEU A 306 10.68 -19.26 -1.16
CA LEU A 306 12.01 -19.70 -1.58
C LEU A 306 12.28 -21.09 -1.03
N ASP A 307 12.83 -21.96 -1.86
CA ASP A 307 13.45 -23.23 -1.48
C ASP A 307 14.95 -23.03 -1.26
N ILE A 308 15.46 -23.39 -0.09
CA ILE A 308 16.80 -23.02 0.38
C ILE A 308 17.73 -24.25 0.43
N ASN A 309 18.96 -24.09 -0.09
CA ASN A 309 20.00 -25.13 -0.11
C ASN A 309 20.88 -25.14 1.16
N GLU A 310 21.38 -23.98 1.58
CA GLU A 310 22.39 -23.86 2.65
C GLU A 310 21.87 -23.06 3.85
N ASP A 311 20.76 -23.51 4.41
CA ASP A 311 20.06 -22.95 5.57
C ASP A 311 20.93 -22.27 6.64
N ALA A 312 21.92 -22.99 7.17
CA ALA A 312 22.75 -22.48 8.25
C ALA A 312 23.66 -21.31 7.81
N LYS A 313 24.14 -21.32 6.56
CA LYS A 313 24.96 -20.25 6.00
C LYS A 313 24.11 -19.03 5.64
N LEU A 314 22.94 -19.25 5.04
CA LEU A 314 21.98 -18.18 4.77
C LEU A 314 21.58 -17.47 6.07
N LEU A 315 21.24 -18.20 7.13
CA LEU A 315 20.89 -17.59 8.42
C LEU A 315 22.02 -16.73 9.01
N ARG A 316 23.29 -17.16 8.86
CA ARG A 316 24.45 -16.34 9.27
C ARG A 316 24.60 -15.09 8.40
N ALA A 317 24.39 -15.21 7.09
CA ALA A 317 24.44 -14.07 6.18
C ALA A 317 23.33 -13.06 6.50
N LEU A 318 22.08 -13.51 6.62
CA LEU A 318 20.94 -12.68 7.04
C LEU A 318 21.22 -11.99 8.39
N ALA A 319 21.77 -12.70 9.37
CA ALA A 319 22.15 -12.11 10.66
C ALA A 319 23.23 -11.02 10.52
N LYS A 320 24.25 -11.23 9.66
CA LYS A 320 25.31 -10.24 9.39
C LYS A 320 24.75 -8.94 8.81
N TYR A 321 23.80 -9.04 7.88
CA TYR A 321 23.12 -7.88 7.28
C TYR A 321 21.92 -7.39 8.09
N GLN A 322 21.62 -8.02 9.23
CA GLN A 322 20.44 -7.75 10.07
C GLN A 322 19.12 -7.82 9.30
N VAL A 323 18.99 -8.76 8.37
CA VAL A 323 17.76 -8.99 7.60
C VAL A 323 16.93 -10.09 8.27
N LYS A 324 15.64 -9.84 8.47
CA LYS A 324 14.67 -10.83 8.98
C LYS A 324 13.73 -11.25 7.85
N ILE A 325 13.61 -12.56 7.66
CA ILE A 325 12.65 -13.18 6.74
C ILE A 325 11.87 -14.26 7.49
N ARG A 326 10.74 -14.69 6.93
CA ARG A 326 9.87 -15.65 7.61
C ARG A 326 10.36 -17.09 7.37
N ASP A 327 10.73 -17.76 8.44
CA ASP A 327 11.18 -19.15 8.42
C ASP A 327 9.99 -20.11 8.50
N PHE A 328 9.80 -20.92 7.45
CA PHE A 328 8.77 -21.94 7.38
C PHE A 328 9.33 -23.36 7.49
N ARG A 329 10.64 -23.57 7.68
CA ARG A 329 11.26 -24.90 7.59
C ARG A 329 10.70 -25.95 8.55
N LYS A 330 10.12 -25.51 9.67
CA LYS A 330 9.41 -26.41 10.61
C LYS A 330 8.11 -26.97 10.05
N SER A 331 7.35 -26.19 9.28
CA SER A 331 6.05 -26.58 8.71
C SER A 331 6.11 -26.91 7.22
N LEU A 332 7.13 -26.40 6.52
CA LEU A 332 7.44 -26.61 5.11
C LEU A 332 8.95 -26.79 4.95
N PRO A 333 9.45 -28.04 4.99
CA PRO A 333 10.89 -28.33 4.92
C PRO A 333 11.59 -27.59 3.77
N GLY A 334 12.72 -26.95 4.10
CA GLY A 334 13.54 -26.18 3.15
C GLY A 334 12.99 -24.82 2.74
N LYS A 335 11.80 -24.41 3.22
CA LYS A 335 11.14 -23.19 2.74
C LYS A 335 11.29 -22.00 3.68
N MET A 336 11.59 -20.84 3.09
CA MET A 336 11.51 -19.54 3.72
C MET A 336 10.73 -18.56 2.83
N ARG A 337 10.08 -17.57 3.44
CA ARG A 337 9.34 -16.53 2.71
C ARG A 337 9.98 -15.17 2.92
N LEU A 338 10.22 -14.47 1.82
CA LEU A 338 10.81 -13.14 1.78
C LEU A 338 9.75 -12.13 1.36
N SER A 339 9.39 -11.19 2.23
CA SER A 339 8.56 -10.04 1.86
C SER A 339 9.35 -9.10 0.94
N ILE A 340 8.66 -8.44 0.01
CA ILE A 340 9.28 -7.45 -0.87
C ILE A 340 9.22 -6.08 -0.17
N GLY A 341 10.35 -5.39 -0.08
CA GLY A 341 10.46 -4.04 0.49
C GLY A 341 10.65 -2.98 -0.60
N ARG A 342 11.20 -1.83 -0.20
CA ARG A 342 11.71 -0.79 -1.12
C ARG A 342 12.92 -1.26 -1.90
N PRO A 343 13.26 -0.62 -3.04
CA PRO A 343 14.45 -0.98 -3.82
C PRO A 343 15.74 -1.10 -2.99
N GLU A 344 15.99 -0.16 -2.09
CA GLU A 344 17.16 -0.16 -1.22
C GLU A 344 17.15 -1.29 -0.16
N GLU A 345 15.98 -1.65 0.36
CA GLU A 345 15.81 -2.76 1.30
C GLU A 345 16.00 -4.10 0.59
N ASN A 346 15.46 -4.20 -0.63
CA ASN A 346 15.60 -5.35 -1.52
C ASN A 346 17.07 -5.57 -1.90
N ASP A 347 17.83 -4.50 -2.14
CA ASP A 347 19.26 -4.60 -2.40
C ASP A 347 20.03 -5.13 -1.18
N ILE A 348 19.74 -4.64 0.03
CA ILE A 348 20.35 -5.20 1.26
C ILE A 348 20.04 -6.69 1.38
N ALA A 349 18.79 -7.09 1.09
CA ALA A 349 18.40 -8.49 1.09
C ALA A 349 19.17 -9.30 0.04
N LEU A 350 19.23 -8.86 -1.22
CA LEU A 350 19.98 -9.53 -2.30
C LEU A 350 21.45 -9.75 -1.92
N ALA A 351 22.09 -8.77 -1.28
CA ALA A 351 23.47 -8.88 -0.80
C ALA A 351 23.59 -9.94 0.32
N ALA A 352 22.61 -10.02 1.22
CA ALA A 352 22.52 -11.09 2.22
C ALA A 352 22.30 -12.48 1.58
N PHE A 353 21.63 -12.52 0.43
CA PHE A 353 21.49 -13.72 -0.39
C PHE A 353 22.72 -14.01 -1.29
N GLY A 354 23.83 -13.27 -1.14
CA GLY A 354 25.06 -13.50 -1.91
C GLY A 354 24.94 -13.17 -3.40
N VAL A 355 23.94 -12.39 -3.80
CA VAL A 355 23.80 -11.88 -5.16
C VAL A 355 24.71 -10.66 -5.32
N GLU A 356 25.50 -10.63 -6.37
CA GLU A 356 26.32 -9.46 -6.69
C GLU A 356 25.41 -8.34 -7.20
N ILE A 357 25.38 -7.23 -6.46
CA ILE A 357 24.58 -6.07 -6.81
C ILE A 357 25.52 -5.06 -7.45
N LYS A 358 25.25 -4.73 -8.71
CA LYS A 358 25.79 -3.49 -9.25
C LYS A 358 25.11 -2.37 -8.47
N PRO A 359 25.83 -1.55 -7.69
CA PRO A 359 25.21 -0.52 -6.88
C PRO A 359 24.42 0.42 -7.80
N GLN A 360 23.10 0.25 -7.84
CA GLN A 360 22.22 1.26 -8.39
C GLN A 360 22.06 2.29 -7.30
N ARG A 361 22.31 3.56 -7.64
CA ARG A 361 22.06 4.64 -6.69
C ARG A 361 20.55 4.65 -6.41
N PRO A 362 20.11 4.72 -5.14
CA PRO A 362 18.69 4.77 -4.81
C PRO A 362 18.04 5.92 -5.55
N GLN A 363 16.85 5.65 -6.10
CA GLN A 363 16.05 6.67 -6.78
C GLN A 363 15.64 7.75 -5.78
N ARG A 364 15.74 9.01 -6.21
CA ARG A 364 15.31 10.18 -5.45
C ARG A 364 13.81 10.36 -5.62
N ILE A 365 13.08 9.74 -4.71
CA ILE A 365 11.63 9.79 -4.65
C ILE A 365 11.21 10.52 -3.39
N GLY A 366 10.31 11.48 -3.55
CA GLY A 366 9.74 12.23 -2.43
C GLY A 366 8.23 12.30 -2.56
N GLU A 367 7.55 12.28 -1.42
CA GLU A 367 6.09 12.31 -1.34
C GLU A 367 5.66 13.35 -0.31
N ALA A 368 4.48 13.93 -0.53
CA ALA A 368 3.84 14.84 0.40
C ALA A 368 2.32 14.65 0.34
N HIS A 369 1.68 14.83 1.49
CA HIS A 369 0.24 14.88 1.61
C HIS A 369 -0.14 16.14 2.37
N ARG A 370 -1.03 16.95 1.81
CA ARG A 370 -1.47 18.21 2.41
C ARG A 370 -2.99 18.26 2.38
N LYS A 371 -3.60 18.47 3.56
CA LYS A 371 -5.05 18.61 3.71
C LYS A 371 -5.40 19.87 4.49
N THR A 372 -6.31 20.66 3.96
CA THR A 372 -6.91 21.85 4.60
C THR A 372 -8.43 21.66 4.69
N LYS A 373 -9.17 22.75 4.92
CA LYS A 373 -10.64 22.75 4.75
C LYS A 373 -11.06 22.91 3.29
N GLU A 374 -10.16 23.42 2.46
CA GLU A 374 -10.41 23.82 1.06
C GLU A 374 -9.84 22.79 0.09
N THR A 375 -8.75 22.12 0.45
CA THR A 375 -8.02 21.21 -0.44
C THR A 375 -7.58 19.90 0.23
N ASP A 376 -7.48 18.83 -0.56
CA ASP A 376 -6.87 17.55 -0.20
C ASP A 376 -5.94 17.08 -1.32
N ILE A 377 -4.64 17.05 -1.05
CA ILE A 377 -3.59 16.92 -2.07
C ILE A 377 -2.62 15.80 -1.70
N ALA A 378 -2.34 14.92 -2.68
CA ALA A 378 -1.25 13.96 -2.61
C ALA A 378 -0.30 14.14 -3.79
N VAL A 379 1.01 14.16 -3.50
CA VAL A 379 2.07 14.33 -4.49
C VAL A 379 3.14 13.27 -4.32
N ARG A 380 3.63 12.72 -5.44
CA ARG A 380 4.82 11.87 -5.53
C ARG A 380 5.70 12.35 -6.69
N VAL A 381 6.97 12.60 -6.39
CA VAL A 381 8.01 13.02 -7.35
C VAL A 381 9.08 11.95 -7.48
N ASN A 382 9.55 11.67 -8.70
CA ASN A 382 10.75 10.87 -8.96
C ASN A 382 11.76 11.66 -9.82
N LEU A 383 12.85 12.11 -9.22
CA LEU A 383 13.88 12.92 -9.90
C LEU A 383 14.78 12.11 -10.84
N ASP A 384 14.73 10.78 -10.76
CA ASP A 384 15.59 9.87 -11.52
C ASP A 384 14.82 9.09 -12.61
N ASP A 385 13.51 9.27 -12.73
CA ASP A 385 12.67 8.65 -13.77
C ASP A 385 11.50 9.56 -14.19
N ALA A 386 11.50 9.96 -15.45
CA ALA A 386 10.49 10.84 -16.05
C ALA A 386 9.26 10.11 -16.61
N SER A 387 9.21 8.77 -16.56
CA SER A 387 8.22 7.97 -17.28
C SER A 387 6.81 7.94 -16.66
N GLY A 388 6.62 8.54 -15.48
CA GLY A 388 5.34 8.55 -14.75
C GLY A 388 4.86 9.97 -14.41
N THR A 389 4.20 10.63 -15.37
CA THR A 389 3.51 11.91 -15.11
C THR A 389 2.00 11.72 -15.20
N GLN A 390 1.30 11.95 -14.09
CA GLN A 390 -0.16 11.92 -14.00
C GLN A 390 -0.61 13.03 -13.06
N ILE A 391 -1.37 13.99 -13.58
CA ILE A 391 -1.73 15.21 -12.87
C ILE A 391 -3.24 15.39 -13.01
N ASN A 392 -3.90 15.65 -11.88
CA ASN A 392 -5.31 15.96 -11.84
C ASN A 392 -5.56 16.96 -10.71
N THR A 393 -5.59 18.24 -11.03
CA THR A 393 -5.95 19.32 -10.09
C THR A 393 -7.40 19.76 -10.23
N GLY A 394 -8.10 19.28 -11.26
CA GLY A 394 -9.39 19.81 -11.69
C GLY A 394 -9.29 21.07 -12.57
N ILE A 395 -8.10 21.67 -12.73
CA ILE A 395 -7.85 22.85 -13.57
C ILE A 395 -7.01 22.45 -14.78
N GLY A 396 -7.65 22.32 -15.96
CA GLY A 396 -7.01 21.75 -17.15
C GLY A 396 -5.75 22.49 -17.63
N PHE A 397 -5.74 23.82 -17.57
CA PHE A 397 -4.55 24.61 -17.93
C PHE A 397 -3.41 24.40 -16.92
N TYR A 398 -3.72 24.32 -15.62
CA TYR A 398 -2.71 24.11 -14.58
C TYR A 398 -2.10 22.70 -14.66
N ASP A 399 -2.91 21.68 -14.92
CA ASP A 399 -2.45 20.31 -15.16
C ASP A 399 -1.44 20.26 -16.32
N HIS A 400 -1.72 20.99 -17.40
CA HIS A 400 -0.82 21.13 -18.53
C HIS A 400 0.50 21.82 -18.13
N MET A 401 0.45 22.91 -17.35
CA MET A 401 1.63 23.63 -16.88
C MET A 401 2.54 22.77 -15.99
N LEU A 402 1.95 22.05 -15.03
CA LEU A 402 2.69 21.14 -14.15
C LEU A 402 3.30 19.97 -14.94
N GLY A 403 2.56 19.44 -15.93
CA GLY A 403 3.07 18.38 -16.82
C GLY A 403 4.23 18.86 -17.69
N SER A 404 4.14 20.09 -18.20
CA SER A 404 5.20 20.75 -18.96
C SER A 404 6.45 20.95 -18.11
N MET A 405 6.30 21.43 -16.87
CA MET A 405 7.40 21.56 -15.91
C MET A 405 8.09 20.21 -15.63
N ALA A 406 7.33 19.15 -15.35
CA ALA A 406 7.88 17.80 -15.13
C ALA A 406 8.63 17.27 -16.37
N LYS A 407 8.02 17.43 -17.55
CA LYS A 407 8.62 17.00 -18.83
C LYS A 407 9.93 17.71 -19.13
N HIS A 408 9.98 19.02 -18.94
CA HIS A 408 11.17 19.83 -19.21
C HIS A 408 12.22 19.73 -18.10
N GLY A 409 11.80 19.43 -16.87
CA GLY A 409 12.66 19.12 -15.74
C GLY A 409 13.25 17.71 -15.75
N GLY A 410 12.67 16.79 -16.52
CA GLY A 410 13.15 15.42 -16.63
C GLY A 410 12.85 14.57 -15.39
N PHE A 411 11.74 14.83 -14.69
CA PHE A 411 11.31 14.09 -13.51
C PHE A 411 9.87 13.59 -13.65
N GLY A 412 9.53 12.50 -12.95
CA GLY A 412 8.17 11.97 -12.87
C GLY A 412 7.35 12.68 -11.79
N LEU A 413 6.07 12.93 -12.07
CA LEU A 413 5.17 13.66 -11.17
C LEU A 413 3.78 13.01 -11.15
N VAL A 414 3.39 12.45 -10.01
CA VAL A 414 2.01 12.10 -9.73
C VAL A 414 1.44 13.13 -8.76
N LEU A 415 0.45 13.91 -9.18
CA LEU A 415 -0.19 14.93 -8.37
C LEU A 415 -1.72 14.84 -8.50
N THR A 416 -2.42 14.82 -7.38
CA THR A 416 -3.88 14.83 -7.37
C THR A 416 -4.38 15.77 -6.28
N CYS A 417 -5.39 16.57 -6.62
CA CYS A 417 -6.03 17.53 -5.71
C CYS A 417 -7.54 17.39 -5.81
N GLU A 418 -8.20 17.30 -4.65
CA GLU A 418 -9.61 17.68 -4.51
C GLU A 418 -9.64 19.08 -3.90
N GLY A 419 -10.05 20.08 -4.68
CA GLY A 419 -10.09 21.48 -4.25
C GLY A 419 -11.47 22.10 -4.40
N ASP A 420 -11.66 23.25 -3.76
CA ASP A 420 -12.87 24.07 -3.71
C ASP A 420 -13.04 24.98 -4.93
N LEU A 421 -12.98 24.39 -6.13
CA LEU A 421 -13.02 25.11 -7.40
C LEU A 421 -14.31 25.92 -7.62
N GLU A 422 -15.37 25.66 -6.84
CA GLU A 422 -16.60 26.45 -6.83
C GLU A 422 -16.44 27.84 -6.18
N ILE A 423 -15.42 28.03 -5.34
CA ILE A 423 -15.10 29.33 -4.74
C ILE A 423 -14.20 30.10 -5.71
N ASP A 424 -12.98 29.61 -5.91
CA ASP A 424 -12.03 30.04 -6.92
C ASP A 424 -10.89 29.01 -7.11
N THR A 425 -9.90 29.32 -7.95
CA THR A 425 -8.76 28.44 -8.22
C THR A 425 -7.57 28.67 -7.27
N HIS A 426 -7.64 29.68 -6.39
CA HIS A 426 -6.51 30.18 -5.62
C HIS A 426 -5.95 29.10 -4.69
N HIS A 427 -6.79 28.56 -3.81
CA HIS A 427 -6.39 27.57 -2.80
C HIS A 427 -5.83 26.32 -3.47
N THR A 428 -6.48 25.85 -4.54
CA THR A 428 -6.03 24.68 -5.31
C THR A 428 -4.64 24.89 -5.89
N ILE A 429 -4.36 26.04 -6.53
CA ILE A 429 -3.06 26.32 -7.14
C ILE A 429 -1.97 26.45 -6.07
N GLU A 430 -2.23 27.25 -5.03
CA GLU A 430 -1.30 27.51 -3.94
C GLU A 430 -0.94 26.23 -3.18
N ASP A 431 -1.94 25.48 -2.71
CA ASP A 431 -1.69 24.30 -1.90
C ASP A 431 -1.03 23.17 -2.70
N CYS A 432 -1.33 23.05 -4.01
CA CYS A 432 -0.61 22.15 -4.91
C CYS A 432 0.88 22.53 -5.00
N ALA A 433 1.21 23.82 -5.08
CA ALA A 433 2.58 24.29 -5.11
C ALA A 433 3.33 23.97 -3.80
N LEU A 434 2.68 24.19 -2.65
CA LEU A 434 3.23 23.87 -1.33
C LEU A 434 3.50 22.37 -1.19
N ALA A 435 2.53 21.53 -1.57
CA ALA A 435 2.68 20.08 -1.52
C ALA A 435 3.76 19.57 -2.48
N LEU A 436 3.83 20.10 -3.70
CA LEU A 436 4.85 19.78 -4.67
C LEU A 436 6.25 20.17 -4.19
N GLY A 437 6.43 21.38 -3.67
CA GLY A 437 7.73 21.82 -3.14
C GLY A 437 8.21 20.95 -1.99
N THR A 438 7.29 20.53 -1.11
CA THR A 438 7.58 19.56 -0.04
C THR A 438 8.02 18.20 -0.61
N ALA A 439 7.32 17.67 -1.61
CA ALA A 439 7.67 16.41 -2.24
C ALA A 439 9.03 16.47 -2.95
N LEU A 440 9.34 17.58 -3.63
CA LEU A 440 10.64 17.84 -4.26
C LEU A 440 11.77 17.93 -3.22
N ALA A 441 11.55 18.65 -2.11
CA ALA A 441 12.51 18.73 -1.01
C ALA A 441 12.78 17.34 -0.41
N ASN A 442 11.73 16.56 -0.16
CA ASN A 442 11.84 15.18 0.32
C ASN A 442 12.62 14.29 -0.66
N ALA A 443 12.41 14.46 -1.97
CA ALA A 443 13.13 13.70 -3.01
C ALA A 443 14.62 14.06 -3.07
N LEU A 444 14.94 15.35 -2.84
CA LEU A 444 16.32 15.84 -2.82
C LEU A 444 17.10 15.41 -1.57
N GLY A 445 16.42 15.19 -0.44
CA GLY A 445 17.04 14.79 0.82
C GLY A 445 18.02 15.85 1.34
N ASP A 446 19.25 15.42 1.68
CA ASP A 446 20.35 16.29 2.10
C ASP A 446 21.02 17.05 0.93
N LYS A 447 20.50 16.88 -0.29
CA LYS A 447 20.97 17.49 -1.54
C LYS A 447 22.38 17.04 -1.97
N SER A 448 22.88 15.93 -1.40
CA SER A 448 24.14 15.33 -1.80
C SER A 448 24.15 15.00 -3.30
N GLY A 449 25.14 15.53 -4.01
CA GLY A 449 25.36 15.32 -5.43
C GLY A 449 24.50 16.17 -6.38
N ALA A 450 23.60 17.04 -5.92
CA ALA A 450 22.75 17.87 -6.79
C ALA A 450 23.53 19.00 -7.52
N GLY A 451 23.20 19.29 -8.79
CA GLY A 451 23.85 20.32 -9.62
C GLY A 451 23.56 21.77 -9.21
N ARG A 452 22.72 21.99 -8.20
CA ARG A 452 22.41 23.26 -7.48
C ARG A 452 21.83 24.43 -8.28
N PHE A 453 22.25 24.69 -9.52
CA PHE A 453 21.89 25.85 -10.34
C PHE A 453 21.33 25.46 -11.72
N GLY A 454 20.55 26.35 -12.35
CA GLY A 454 20.14 26.23 -13.76
C GLY A 454 19.57 27.53 -14.36
N SER A 455 19.38 27.59 -15.70
CA SER A 455 19.03 28.86 -16.38
C SER A 455 18.41 28.79 -17.81
N PHE A 456 17.47 29.74 -18.07
CA PHE A 456 16.92 30.34 -19.32
C PHE A 456 16.12 29.52 -20.37
N ILE A 457 14.99 30.07 -20.87
CA ILE A 457 14.22 29.57 -22.04
C ILE A 457 13.59 30.69 -22.90
N PRO A 458 13.77 30.68 -24.24
CA PRO A 458 12.87 31.36 -25.19
C PRO A 458 11.69 30.48 -25.63
N MET A 459 10.50 31.05 -25.82
CA MET A 459 9.31 30.37 -26.37
C MET A 459 8.44 31.36 -27.15
N ASP A 460 8.25 31.13 -28.46
CA ASP A 460 7.53 32.03 -29.37
C ASP A 460 7.94 33.50 -29.24
N GLU A 461 7.00 34.43 -29.03
CA GLU A 461 7.26 35.85 -28.77
C GLU A 461 7.67 36.14 -27.31
N THR A 462 7.68 35.12 -26.47
CA THR A 462 7.95 35.21 -25.04
C THR A 462 9.40 34.82 -24.70
N LEU A 463 10.03 35.56 -23.79
CA LEU A 463 11.29 35.20 -23.17
C LEU A 463 11.10 35.09 -21.66
N ALA A 464 11.42 33.93 -21.09
CA ALA A 464 11.44 33.70 -19.65
C ALA A 464 12.87 33.42 -19.16
N LYS A 465 13.39 34.30 -18.31
CA LYS A 465 14.64 34.11 -17.58
C LYS A 465 14.31 33.56 -16.21
N VAL A 466 14.54 32.27 -16.02
CA VAL A 466 14.37 31.60 -14.73
C VAL A 466 15.74 31.22 -14.18
N ALA A 467 16.02 31.60 -12.95
CA ALA A 467 17.20 31.20 -12.19
C ALA A 467 16.79 30.56 -10.88
N VAL A 468 17.44 29.44 -10.53
CA VAL A 468 17.15 28.65 -9.32
C VAL A 468 18.43 28.36 -8.56
N ASP A 469 18.40 28.50 -7.23
CA ASP A 469 19.41 28.00 -6.30
C ASP A 469 18.75 27.11 -5.23
N LEU A 470 19.09 25.82 -5.22
CA LEU A 470 18.59 24.83 -4.25
C LEU A 470 19.29 24.95 -2.87
N SER A 471 19.57 26.17 -2.40
CA SER A 471 20.41 26.42 -1.22
C SER A 471 19.78 26.10 0.14
N GLY A 472 18.50 25.72 0.21
CA GLY A 472 17.78 25.54 1.47
C GLY A 472 17.10 26.82 1.98
N ARG A 473 17.20 27.92 1.23
CA ARG A 473 16.62 29.22 1.59
C ARG A 473 15.63 29.67 0.54
N ALA A 474 14.41 29.93 0.99
CA ALA A 474 13.34 30.46 0.17
C ALA A 474 13.59 31.95 -0.15
N ALA A 475 13.45 32.29 -1.43
CA ALA A 475 13.34 33.66 -1.91
C ALA A 475 12.61 33.63 -3.25
N MET A 476 11.72 34.58 -3.50
CA MET A 476 11.03 34.72 -4.78
C MET A 476 11.13 36.15 -5.30
N VAL A 477 11.55 36.30 -6.56
CA VAL A 477 11.53 37.58 -7.29
C VAL A 477 10.85 37.34 -8.64
N PHE A 478 9.74 38.03 -8.88
CA PHE A 478 9.01 38.01 -10.15
C PHE A 478 9.06 39.39 -10.83
N LYS A 479 9.43 39.43 -12.12
CA LYS A 479 9.39 40.63 -12.95
C LYS A 479 8.69 40.32 -14.27
N GLY A 480 7.51 40.87 -14.47
CA GLY A 480 6.73 40.72 -15.71
C GLY A 480 5.35 41.34 -15.52
N VAL A 481 4.72 41.73 -16.62
CA VAL A 481 3.34 42.24 -16.63
C VAL A 481 2.55 41.43 -17.64
N PHE A 482 1.50 40.75 -17.19
CA PHE A 482 0.66 39.95 -18.07
C PHE A 482 -0.32 40.84 -18.84
N PRO A 483 -0.46 40.68 -20.18
CA PRO A 483 -1.38 41.46 -21.00
C PRO A 483 -2.86 41.26 -20.68
N THR A 484 -3.22 40.10 -20.15
CA THR A 484 -4.58 39.75 -19.71
C THR A 484 -4.55 39.24 -18.28
N ASP A 485 -5.71 39.30 -17.61
CA ASP A 485 -5.88 38.84 -16.23
C ASP A 485 -6.06 37.32 -16.12
N HIS A 486 -6.27 36.60 -17.22
CA HIS A 486 -6.48 35.14 -17.23
C HIS A 486 -5.84 34.43 -18.43
N ALA A 487 -5.52 33.16 -18.23
CA ALA A 487 -5.25 32.16 -19.27
C ALA A 487 -6.19 30.95 -19.07
N GLY A 488 -7.33 30.95 -19.77
CA GLY A 488 -8.40 30.00 -19.49
C GLY A 488 -9.01 30.25 -18.11
N GLU A 489 -9.08 29.21 -17.27
CA GLU A 489 -9.56 29.30 -15.88
C GLU A 489 -8.46 29.69 -14.88
N PHE A 490 -7.23 29.92 -15.34
CA PHE A 490 -6.09 30.27 -14.50
C PHE A 490 -5.91 31.80 -14.43
N PRO A 491 -6.11 32.43 -13.26
CA PRO A 491 -5.85 33.86 -13.08
C PRO A 491 -4.35 34.14 -13.21
N ALA A 492 -3.99 35.15 -13.99
CA ALA A 492 -2.60 35.48 -14.28
C ALA A 492 -1.80 35.85 -13.02
N GLU A 493 -2.46 36.42 -12.01
CA GLU A 493 -1.86 36.70 -10.70
C GLU A 493 -1.44 35.44 -9.94
N MET A 494 -2.05 34.28 -10.22
CA MET A 494 -1.66 33.02 -9.58
C MET A 494 -0.32 32.50 -10.08
N CYS A 495 0.19 32.99 -11.21
CA CYS A 495 1.50 32.60 -11.73
C CYS A 495 2.64 32.97 -10.75
N PRO A 496 2.84 34.24 -10.34
CA PRO A 496 3.85 34.57 -9.33
C PRO A 496 3.58 33.91 -7.97
N HIS A 497 2.31 33.83 -7.52
CA HIS A 497 1.95 33.19 -6.26
C HIS A 497 2.33 31.70 -6.22
N PHE A 498 2.10 30.95 -7.31
CA PHE A 498 2.56 29.56 -7.42
C PHE A 498 4.06 29.42 -7.17
N PHE A 499 4.89 30.25 -7.80
CA PHE A 499 6.35 30.17 -7.65
C PHE A 499 6.83 30.61 -6.27
N GLU A 500 6.13 31.55 -5.64
CA GLU A 500 6.39 31.94 -4.25
C GLU A 500 6.10 30.78 -3.29
N SER A 501 4.93 30.16 -3.39
CA SER A 501 4.57 29.02 -2.53
C SER A 501 5.47 27.81 -2.75
N LEU A 502 5.85 27.53 -4.00
CA LEU A 502 6.82 26.48 -4.32
C LEU A 502 8.21 26.77 -3.69
N SER A 503 8.69 28.02 -3.80
CA SER A 503 9.98 28.47 -3.25
C SER A 503 10.07 28.23 -1.74
N GLN A 504 8.98 28.50 -1.03
CA GLN A 504 8.88 28.36 0.42
C GLN A 504 9.09 26.93 0.89
N THR A 505 8.35 25.96 0.34
CA THR A 505 8.42 24.56 0.81
C THR A 505 9.57 23.76 0.20
N LEU A 506 10.02 24.12 -1.00
CA LEU A 506 11.23 23.55 -1.59
C LEU A 506 12.50 24.06 -0.88
N GLY A 507 12.44 25.24 -0.27
CA GLY A 507 13.60 25.93 0.28
C GLY A 507 14.59 26.32 -0.82
N ALA A 508 14.09 26.97 -1.87
CA ALA A 508 14.88 27.38 -3.03
C ALA A 508 14.74 28.87 -3.30
N SER A 509 15.81 29.51 -3.77
CA SER A 509 15.72 30.87 -4.29
C SER A 509 15.35 30.81 -5.76
N ILE A 510 14.22 31.39 -6.15
CA ILE A 510 13.66 31.38 -7.52
C ILE A 510 13.54 32.82 -8.00
N HIS A 511 14.13 33.12 -9.15
CA HIS A 511 14.05 34.42 -9.79
C HIS A 511 13.50 34.25 -11.20
N ILE A 512 12.43 34.97 -11.53
CA ILE A 512 11.75 34.92 -12.83
C ILE A 512 11.63 36.34 -13.39
N GLU A 513 12.14 36.53 -14.61
CA GLU A 513 11.87 37.71 -15.44
C GLU A 513 11.23 37.23 -16.74
N VAL A 514 10.04 37.73 -17.08
CA VAL A 514 9.27 37.32 -18.25
C VAL A 514 8.74 38.53 -19.03
N CYS A 515 8.86 38.48 -20.36
CA CYS A 515 8.28 39.44 -21.29
C CYS A 515 7.65 38.70 -22.48
N GLY A 516 6.53 39.21 -23.00
CA GLY A 516 5.82 38.66 -24.14
C GLY A 516 4.49 39.37 -24.37
N ASP A 517 3.78 38.98 -25.44
CA ASP A 517 2.52 39.60 -25.86
C ASP A 517 1.28 38.76 -25.53
N ASN A 518 1.46 37.49 -25.15
CA ASN A 518 0.38 36.58 -24.81
C ASN A 518 0.56 36.00 -23.39
N THR A 519 -0.42 36.24 -22.51
CA THR A 519 -0.42 35.75 -21.12
C THR A 519 -0.24 34.23 -21.02
N HIS A 520 -0.86 33.44 -21.91
CA HIS A 520 -0.71 31.98 -21.93
C HIS A 520 0.75 31.59 -22.19
N HIS A 521 1.37 32.17 -23.22
CA HIS A 521 2.76 31.87 -23.58
C HIS A 521 3.72 32.32 -22.48
N MET A 522 3.46 33.48 -21.86
CA MET A 522 4.23 33.99 -20.73
C MET A 522 4.20 33.05 -19.52
N ILE A 523 3.01 32.58 -19.12
CA ILE A 523 2.88 31.63 -18.01
C ILE A 523 3.56 30.31 -18.37
N GLU A 524 3.31 29.77 -19.56
CA GLU A 524 3.92 28.51 -20.00
C GLU A 524 5.44 28.58 -20.07
N ALA A 525 6.00 29.69 -20.55
CA ALA A 525 7.43 29.92 -20.56
C ALA A 525 8.04 29.97 -19.15
N CYS A 526 7.33 30.51 -18.16
CA CYS A 526 7.76 30.47 -16.75
C CYS A 526 7.83 29.04 -16.21
N PHE A 527 6.79 28.22 -16.42
CA PHE A 527 6.76 26.83 -15.94
C PHE A 527 7.79 25.95 -16.65
N LYS A 528 7.88 26.05 -17.98
CA LYS A 528 8.94 25.40 -18.76
C LYS A 528 10.31 25.86 -18.27
N GLY A 529 10.46 27.17 -18.08
CA GLY A 529 11.68 27.86 -17.63
C GLY A 529 12.18 27.29 -16.33
N LEU A 530 11.27 27.15 -15.35
CA LEU A 530 11.56 26.49 -14.09
C LEU A 530 11.96 25.03 -14.29
N GLY A 531 11.20 24.26 -15.08
CA GLY A 531 11.56 22.87 -15.41
C GLY A 531 12.99 22.76 -15.94
N ARG A 532 13.37 23.55 -16.94
CA ARG A 532 14.75 23.54 -17.48
C ARG A 532 15.79 24.04 -16.49
N ALA A 533 15.46 25.01 -15.63
CA ALA A 533 16.38 25.45 -14.58
C ALA A 533 16.58 24.36 -13.51
N LEU A 534 15.55 23.56 -13.22
CA LEU A 534 15.62 22.44 -12.30
C LEU A 534 16.36 21.23 -12.86
N MET A 535 16.28 20.97 -14.17
CA MET A 535 16.92 19.80 -14.79
C MET A 535 18.43 19.65 -14.47
N PRO A 536 19.30 20.66 -14.67
CA PRO A 536 20.70 20.57 -14.25
C PRO A 536 20.82 20.57 -12.73
N ALA A 537 19.98 21.31 -12.00
CA ALA A 537 20.01 21.35 -10.53
C ALA A 537 19.67 19.99 -9.89
N PHE A 538 18.80 19.20 -10.52
CA PHE A 538 18.47 17.83 -10.13
C PHE A 538 19.48 16.81 -10.64
N LYS A 539 20.34 17.13 -11.59
CA LYS A 539 21.34 16.17 -12.06
C LYS A 539 22.31 15.82 -10.93
N ARG A 540 22.66 14.54 -10.81
CA ARG A 540 23.71 14.08 -9.89
C ARG A 540 25.08 14.30 -10.51
N GLU A 541 25.89 15.20 -9.96
CA GLU A 541 27.26 15.53 -10.43
C GLU A 541 28.37 15.04 -9.48
N GLY A 542 28.03 14.36 -8.39
CA GLY A 542 28.99 13.82 -7.42
C GLY A 542 28.32 13.04 -6.29
N THR A 543 29.06 12.81 -5.20
CA THR A 543 28.55 12.25 -3.94
C THR A 543 28.49 13.28 -2.81
N ASP A 544 29.20 14.40 -2.95
CA ASP A 544 29.33 15.41 -1.90
C ASP A 544 28.19 16.44 -1.96
N ILE A 545 27.90 17.05 -0.83
CA ILE A 545 27.01 18.22 -0.75
C ILE A 545 27.74 19.41 -1.40
N ALA A 546 27.06 20.10 -2.32
CA ALA A 546 27.59 21.28 -3.01
C ALA A 546 27.64 22.54 -2.09
N SER A 547 28.29 22.43 -0.94
CA SER A 547 28.42 23.44 0.12
C SER A 547 29.78 23.37 0.81
N THR A 548 30.42 24.52 1.00
CA THR A 548 31.67 24.63 1.77
C THR A 548 31.48 24.40 3.27
N LYS A 549 30.23 24.45 3.77
CA LYS A 549 29.90 24.20 5.18
C LYS A 549 29.62 22.72 5.47
N GLY A 550 29.59 21.87 4.45
CA GLY A 550 29.23 20.45 4.57
C GLY A 550 27.75 20.19 4.85
N VAL A 551 26.90 21.23 4.88
CA VAL A 551 25.44 21.17 5.06
C VAL A 551 24.76 22.29 4.24
N LEU A 552 23.48 22.11 3.88
CA LEU A 552 22.64 23.06 3.14
C LEU A 552 21.30 23.30 3.85
#